data_AF-A0A378IVW0-F1
#
_entry.id   AF-A0A378IVW0-F1
#
_cell.length_a   1.000
_cell.length_b   1.000
_cell.length_c   1.000
_cell.angle_alpha   90.00
_cell.angle_beta   90.00
_cell.angle_gamma   90.00
#
_symmetry.space_group_name_H-M   'P 1'
#
loop_
_entity.id
_entity.type
_entity.pdbx_description
1 polymer ?
#
loop_
_entity_poly.entity_id
_entity_poly.type
_entity_poly.pdbx_seq_one_letter_code
_entity_poly.pdbx_strand_id
1 'polypeptide(L)'
;MPIIVNLDVMMAKRKCRLKELAEAIGITEANLSILKNGKAKAIRFSTLEAICAYLNCQPGDIMEYEIDPDELLKREMEIPL
;
A
#
# COMPACT_ATOMS: atom_id res chain seq x y z
N MET A 1 -4.96 -11.13 -3.77
CA MET A 1 -4.46 -10.69 -2.46
C MET A 1 -5.33 -9.52 -2.08
N PRO A 2 -6.04 -9.54 -0.96
CA PRO A 2 -7.10 -8.58 -0.71
C PRO A 2 -6.58 -7.21 -0.26
N ILE A 3 -5.25 -6.98 -0.28
CA ILE A 3 -4.65 -5.69 0.05
C ILE A 3 -4.12 -5.07 -1.24
N ILE A 4 -4.73 -3.96 -1.64
CA ILE A 4 -4.33 -3.12 -2.76
C ILE A 4 -3.36 -2.05 -2.26
N VAL A 5 -2.35 -1.74 -3.06
CA VAL A 5 -1.34 -0.73 -2.76
C VAL A 5 -1.47 0.44 -3.72
N ASN A 6 -1.98 1.56 -3.24
CA ASN A 6 -2.27 2.80 -3.97
C ASN A 6 -1.11 3.82 -3.92
N LEU A 7 0.12 3.34 -3.74
CA LEU A 7 1.29 4.21 -3.60
C LEU A 7 1.54 5.06 -4.86
N ASP A 8 1.28 4.51 -6.04
CA ASP A 8 1.41 5.23 -7.31
C ASP A 8 0.43 6.42 -7.42
N VAL A 9 -0.81 6.23 -6.97
CA VAL A 9 -1.83 7.28 -6.87
C VAL A 9 -1.35 8.38 -5.93
N MET A 10 -0.82 8.02 -4.76
CA MET A 10 -0.33 9.00 -3.79
C MET A 10 0.90 9.76 -4.28
N MET A 11 1.84 9.09 -4.95
CA MET A 11 2.98 9.75 -5.58
C MET A 11 2.52 10.74 -6.67
N ALA A 12 1.55 10.36 -7.51
CA ALA A 12 0.99 11.24 -8.53
C ALA A 12 0.31 12.47 -7.91
N LYS A 13 -0.51 12.28 -6.87
CA LYS A 13 -1.17 13.37 -6.13
C LYS A 13 -0.17 14.36 -5.51
N ARG A 14 1.03 13.91 -5.16
CA ARG A 14 2.10 14.73 -4.57
C ARG A 14 3.16 15.18 -5.58
N LYS A 15 3.02 14.84 -6.87
CA LYS A 15 3.99 15.13 -7.93
C LYS A 15 5.40 14.61 -7.60
N CYS A 16 5.49 13.50 -6.88
CA CYS A 16 6.73 12.89 -6.42
C CYS A 16 7.18 11.77 -7.38
N ARG A 17 8.49 11.71 -7.67
CA ARG A 17 9.08 10.64 -8.50
C ARG A 17 9.51 9.44 -7.65
N LEU A 18 9.54 8.25 -8.26
CA LEU A 18 9.96 7.01 -7.57
C LEU A 18 11.36 7.12 -6.98
N LYS A 19 12.32 7.59 -7.78
CA LYS A 19 13.70 7.79 -7.36
C LYS A 19 13.83 8.72 -6.16
N GLU A 20 13.13 9.84 -6.20
CA GLU A 20 13.11 10.85 -5.14
C GLU A 20 12.59 10.27 -3.82
N LEU A 21 11.45 9.56 -3.86
CA LEU A 21 10.89 8.91 -2.67
C LEU A 21 11.83 7.82 -2.13
N ALA A 22 12.43 7.01 -3.01
CA ALA A 22 13.35 5.94 -2.63
C ALA A 22 14.58 6.49 -1.91
N GLU A 23 15.18 7.56 -2.44
CA GLU A 23 16.30 8.29 -1.84
C GLU A 23 15.91 8.88 -0.48
N ALA A 24 14.74 9.53 -0.39
CA ALA A 24 14.29 10.19 0.83
C ALA A 24 14.04 9.23 2.00
N ILE A 25 13.53 8.03 1.73
CA ILE A 25 13.22 7.04 2.79
C ILE A 25 14.31 5.97 2.95
N GLY A 26 15.42 6.08 2.21
CA GLY A 26 16.59 5.21 2.36
C GLY A 26 16.40 3.78 1.88
N ILE A 27 15.63 3.55 0.79
CA ILE A 27 15.49 2.23 0.15
C ILE A 27 15.83 2.27 -1.33
N THR A 28 16.03 1.10 -1.95
CA THR A 28 16.29 1.01 -3.38
C THR A 28 15.02 1.29 -4.19
N GLU A 29 15.17 1.86 -5.39
CA GLU A 29 14.07 2.03 -6.36
C GLU A 29 13.41 0.68 -6.69
N ALA A 30 14.18 -0.40 -6.72
CA ALA A 30 13.66 -1.75 -6.94
C ALA A 30 12.69 -2.20 -5.83
N ASN A 31 13.05 -2.00 -4.56
CA ASN A 31 12.19 -2.33 -3.42
C ASN A 31 10.92 -1.46 -3.43
N LEU A 32 11.07 -0.15 -3.68
CA LEU A 32 9.92 0.75 -3.77
C LEU A 32 9.01 0.40 -4.96
N SER A 33 9.56 -0.04 -6.10
CA SER A 33 8.81 -0.49 -7.27
C SER A 33 8.01 -1.75 -7.00
N ILE A 34 8.56 -2.71 -6.24
CA ILE A 34 7.84 -3.92 -5.82
C ILE A 34 6.62 -3.54 -4.97
N LEU A 35 6.78 -2.60 -4.04
CA LEU A 35 5.69 -2.07 -3.23
C LEU A 35 4.65 -1.34 -4.08
N LYS A 36 5.09 -0.37 -4.90
CA LYS A 36 4.23 0.44 -5.78
C LYS A 36 3.34 -0.40 -6.68
N ASN A 37 3.87 -1.50 -7.23
CA ASN A 37 3.13 -2.36 -8.16
C ASN A 37 2.33 -3.47 -7.45
N GLY A 38 2.13 -3.41 -6.13
CA GLY A 38 1.35 -4.39 -5.36
C GLY A 38 1.97 -5.79 -5.30
N LYS A 39 3.26 -5.94 -5.60
CA LYS A 39 3.97 -7.23 -5.61
C LYS A 39 4.65 -7.55 -4.27
N ALA A 40 4.66 -6.59 -3.34
CA ALA A 40 5.21 -6.79 -2.01
C ALA A 40 4.37 -7.78 -1.20
N LYS A 41 5.04 -8.72 -0.52
CA LYS A 41 4.40 -9.65 0.42
C LYS A 41 4.28 -9.10 1.84
N ALA A 42 5.13 -8.13 2.17
CA ALA A 42 5.20 -7.49 3.47
C ALA A 42 5.81 -6.09 3.33
N ILE A 43 5.47 -5.21 4.26
CA ILE A 43 6.08 -3.89 4.45
C ILE A 43 6.40 -3.72 5.94
N ARG A 44 7.56 -3.12 6.26
CA ARG A 44 7.87 -2.74 7.64
C ARG A 44 7.12 -1.46 7.99
N PHE A 45 6.60 -1.35 9.21
CA PHE A 45 5.93 -0.12 9.64
C PHE A 45 6.82 1.11 9.55
N SER A 46 8.12 0.98 9.82
CA SER A 46 9.07 2.09 9.63
C SER A 46 9.14 2.58 8.18
N THR A 47 9.01 1.67 7.20
CA THR A 47 8.95 2.04 5.78
C THR A 47 7.64 2.74 5.46
N LEU A 48 6.51 2.21 5.97
CA LEU A 48 5.20 2.81 5.78
C LEU A 48 5.14 4.22 6.40
N GLU A 49 5.63 4.38 7.63
CA GLU A 49 5.75 5.65 8.34
C GLU A 49 6.58 6.66 7.54
N ALA A 50 7.76 6.27 7.04
CA ALA A 50 8.61 7.16 6.25
C ALA A 50 7.93 7.63 4.96
N ILE A 51 7.18 6.74 4.27
CA ILE A 51 6.40 7.11 3.10
C ILE A 51 5.28 8.09 3.48
N CYS A 52 4.53 7.81 4.55
CA CYS A 52 3.46 8.68 5.04
C CYS A 52 3.97 10.07 5.41
N ALA A 53 5.12 10.14 6.11
CA ALA A 53 5.77 11.39 6.48
C ALA A 53 6.21 12.18 5.23
N TYR A 54 6.87 11.52 4.28
CA TYR A 54 7.37 12.18 3.07
C TYR A 54 6.23 12.67 2.15
N LEU A 55 5.22 11.84 1.93
CA LEU A 55 4.09 12.16 1.06
C LEU A 55 2.98 12.95 1.78
N ASN A 56 3.13 13.21 3.08
CA ASN A 56 2.10 13.84 3.92
C ASN A 56 0.72 13.18 3.69
N CYS A 57 0.64 11.88 3.99
CA CYS A 57 -0.55 11.06 3.83
C CYS A 57 -0.71 10.06 4.98
N GLN A 58 -1.85 9.39 5.03
CA GLN A 58 -2.15 8.36 6.00
C GLN A 58 -1.89 6.95 5.44
N PRO A 59 -1.70 5.93 6.29
CA PRO A 59 -1.59 4.54 5.86
C PRO A 59 -2.75 4.08 4.96
N GLY A 60 -3.98 4.51 5.27
CA GLY A 60 -5.17 4.17 4.49
C GLY A 60 -5.21 4.82 3.10
N ASP A 61 -4.39 5.85 2.84
CA ASP A 61 -4.24 6.39 1.49
C ASP A 61 -3.35 5.49 0.60
N ILE A 62 -2.54 4.61 1.22
CA ILE A 62 -1.58 3.74 0.55
C ILE A 62 -2.09 2.29 0.52
N MET A 63 -2.72 1.81 1.59
CA MET A 63 -3.17 0.43 1.72
C MET A 63 -4.68 0.38 1.83
N GLU A 64 -5.30 -0.41 0.96
CA GLU A 64 -6.73 -0.61 0.90
C GLU A 64 -7.04 -2.10 0.99
N TYR A 65 -8.01 -2.47 1.83
CA TYR A 65 -8.50 -3.84 1.89
C TYR A 65 -9.73 -3.97 1.00
N GLU A 66 -9.58 -4.72 -0.09
CA GLU A 66 -10.63 -5.05 -1.04
C GLU A 66 -11.04 -6.50 -0.84
N ILE A 67 -12.26 -6.72 -0.34
CA ILE A 67 -12.86 -8.04 -0.30
C ILE A 67 -13.65 -8.27 -1.59
N ASP A 68 -13.49 -9.46 -2.17
CA ASP A 68 -14.45 -10.00 -3.13
C ASP A 68 -15.84 -10.12 -2.48
N PRO A 69 -16.87 -9.40 -2.98
CA PRO A 69 -18.24 -9.47 -2.45
C PRO A 69 -18.77 -10.91 -2.30
N ASP A 70 -18.37 -11.83 -3.20
CA ASP A 70 -18.77 -13.23 -3.14
C ASP A 70 -18.12 -13.97 -1.96
N GLU A 71 -16.94 -13.52 -1.51
CA GLU A 71 -16.24 -14.03 -0.34
C GLU A 71 -16.82 -13.47 0.97
N LEU A 72 -17.34 -12.24 0.98
CA LEU A 72 -18.13 -11.67 2.09
C LEU A 72 -19.42 -12.47 2.32
N LEU A 73 -20.20 -12.70 1.26
CA LEU A 73 -21.45 -13.46 1.30
C LEU A 73 -21.25 -14.87 1.86
N LYS A 74 -20.17 -15.55 1.43
CA LYS A 74 -19.82 -16.89 1.96
C LYS A 74 -19.54 -16.87 3.46
N ARG A 75 -18.80 -15.87 3.95
CA ARG A 75 -18.48 -15.74 5.38
C ARG A 75 -19.70 -15.47 6.25
N GLU A 76 -20.67 -14.69 5.76
CA GLU A 76 -21.93 -14.44 6.48
C GLU A 76 -22.83 -15.68 6.53
N MET A 77 -22.82 -16.52 5.50
CA MET A 77 -23.59 -17.76 5.42
C MET A 77 -23.00 -18.92 6.24
N GLU A 78 -21.73 -18.83 6.65
CA GLU A 78 -21.00 -19.86 7.40
C GLU A 78 -21.04 -19.69 8.93
N ILE A 79 -21.82 -18.75 9.48
CA ILE A 79 -21.97 -18.59 10.93
C ILE A 79 -23.03 -19.59 11.45
N PRO A 80 -22.67 -20.69 12.15
CA PRO A 80 -23.65 -21.39 12.96
C PRO A 80 -23.90 -20.55 14.22
N LEU A 81 -25.19 -20.38 14.55
CA LEU A 81 -25.70 -19.67 15.72
C LEU A 81 -24.93 -19.98 17.01
#